data_AF-A0A2R8ANM9-F1
#
_entry.id   AF-A0A2R8ANM9-F1
#
_cell.length_a   1.000
_cell.length_b   1.000
_cell.length_c   1.000
_cell.angle_alpha   90.00
_cell.angle_beta   90.00
_cell.angle_gamma   90.00
#
_symmetry.space_group_name_H-M   'P 1'
#
loop_
_entity.id
_entity.type
_entity.pdbx_description
1 polymer ?
#
loop_
_entity_poly.entity_id
_entity_poly.type
_entity_poly.pdbx_seq_one_letter_code
_entity_poly.pdbx_strand_id
1 'polypeptide(L)'
;MTSQTIVRRLISAAVVASALFAQTHTATAEEMIQWTPKLTRDGQKGYAAAMEKPKNYAFALNNKSAWGSGWNFDTAEGARDRALKGCRKWVKPGQADCVVYMLNGEVVAGEQVTTKKITKRYKAISGKQAAAFFGLRDVSFAVNRSAAVAEYEKFQATGKYPANDQSLTKLLMGNSITSTANGGYAIVFDDKGVLWANKAGSNNILAVQFRQWLVTKNGLFCMFDGAFTSTGKKVGSRCVAISSIGGGKVEWQGLSYDGKPKTSFLVAGDAATTTGK
;
A
#
# COMPACT_ATOMS: atom_id res chain seq x y z
N MET A 1 15.59 -76.33 46.22
CA MET A 1 14.74 -75.80 47.31
C MET A 1 14.91 -74.29 47.36
N THR A 2 13.78 -73.55 47.29
CA THR A 2 13.56 -72.15 47.75
C THR A 2 14.52 -71.05 47.26
N SER A 3 14.17 -70.25 46.25
CA SER A 3 13.28 -69.06 46.30
C SER A 3 13.87 -67.90 47.10
N GLN A 4 14.23 -66.79 46.43
CA GLN A 4 13.91 -65.45 46.94
C GLN A 4 13.94 -64.38 45.84
N THR A 5 12.81 -63.68 45.79
CA THR A 5 12.39 -62.60 44.92
C THR A 5 13.11 -61.30 45.27
N ILE A 6 13.71 -60.61 44.29
CA ILE A 6 14.11 -59.20 44.43
C ILE A 6 13.39 -58.36 43.38
N VAL A 7 12.54 -57.48 43.89
CA VAL A 7 11.73 -56.50 43.18
C VAL A 7 12.64 -55.46 42.50
N ARG A 8 12.67 -55.43 41.17
CA ARG A 8 13.25 -54.32 40.40
C ARG A 8 12.14 -53.39 39.92
N ARG A 9 12.15 -52.17 40.45
CA ARG A 9 11.37 -51.03 39.97
C ARG A 9 11.72 -50.73 38.52
N LEU A 10 10.77 -50.88 37.60
CA LEU A 10 10.87 -50.37 36.23
C LEU A 10 10.41 -48.92 36.20
N ILE A 11 11.34 -48.05 35.81
CA ILE A 11 11.12 -46.64 35.52
C ILE A 11 10.42 -46.57 34.16
N SER A 12 9.14 -46.18 34.15
CA SER A 12 8.43 -45.82 32.93
C SER A 12 8.94 -44.47 32.41
N ALA A 13 9.87 -44.50 31.46
CA ALA A 13 10.21 -43.33 30.64
C ALA A 13 9.29 -43.34 29.42
N ALA A 14 8.20 -42.56 29.49
CA ALA A 14 7.39 -42.23 28.32
C ALA A 14 8.20 -41.30 27.41
N VAL A 15 8.72 -41.84 26.30
CA VAL A 15 9.23 -41.04 25.20
C VAL A 15 8.03 -40.44 24.48
N VAL A 16 7.68 -39.21 24.84
CA VAL A 16 6.77 -38.37 24.05
C VAL A 16 7.56 -37.94 22.81
N ALA A 17 7.34 -38.63 21.70
CA ALA A 17 7.81 -38.18 20.39
C ALA A 17 7.01 -36.93 19.98
N SER A 18 7.54 -35.75 20.34
CA SER A 18 7.07 -34.48 19.79
C SER A 18 7.50 -34.40 18.33
N ALA A 19 6.63 -34.85 17.42
CA ALA A 19 6.74 -34.57 16.00
C ALA A 19 6.53 -33.06 15.79
N LEU A 20 7.62 -32.31 15.89
CA LEU A 20 7.71 -30.94 15.39
C LEU A 20 7.53 -31.00 13.88
N PHE A 21 6.29 -30.79 13.43
CA PHE A 21 6.01 -30.42 12.05
C PHE A 21 6.66 -29.06 11.78
N ALA A 22 7.91 -29.08 11.33
CA ALA A 22 8.49 -27.98 10.61
C ALA A 22 7.69 -27.82 9.31
N GLN A 23 6.71 -26.92 9.30
CA GLN A 23 6.12 -26.44 8.06
C GLN A 23 7.22 -25.68 7.32
N THR A 24 7.96 -26.40 6.48
CA THR A 24 8.79 -25.79 5.45
C THR A 24 7.83 -25.09 4.49
N HIS A 25 7.66 -23.78 4.65
CA HIS A 25 7.11 -22.95 3.60
C HIS A 25 8.07 -23.00 2.42
N THR A 26 7.84 -23.93 1.48
CA THR A 26 8.47 -23.89 0.18
C THR A 26 8.01 -22.61 -0.50
N ALA A 27 8.84 -21.57 -0.46
CA ALA A 27 8.69 -20.39 -1.28
C ALA A 27 8.72 -20.86 -2.74
N THR A 28 7.56 -20.93 -3.39
CA THR A 28 7.48 -21.22 -4.82
C THR A 28 8.26 -20.14 -5.55
N ALA A 29 9.33 -20.53 -6.25
CA ALA A 29 10.11 -19.62 -7.07
C ALA A 29 9.16 -18.86 -8.02
N GLU A 30 9.20 -17.53 -7.97
CA GLU A 30 8.35 -16.70 -8.83
C GLU A 30 8.77 -16.90 -10.29
N GLU A 31 7.82 -17.30 -11.14
CA GLU A 31 8.08 -17.46 -12.58
C GLU A 31 8.43 -16.11 -13.20
N MET A 32 9.52 -16.05 -13.97
CA MET A 32 10.02 -14.83 -14.61
C MET A 32 9.78 -14.86 -16.11
N ILE A 33 9.54 -13.69 -16.72
CA ILE A 33 9.38 -13.50 -18.16
C ILE A 33 10.45 -12.51 -18.62
N GLN A 34 11.25 -12.92 -19.60
CA GLN A 34 12.16 -12.06 -20.34
C GLN A 34 11.46 -11.51 -21.59
N TRP A 35 11.61 -10.23 -21.86
CA TRP A 35 10.95 -9.57 -22.99
C TRP A 35 11.63 -8.25 -23.37
N THR A 36 11.36 -7.79 -24.58
CA THR A 36 11.85 -6.49 -25.10
C THR A 36 10.80 -5.40 -24.89
N PRO A 37 11.10 -4.34 -24.13
CA PRO A 37 10.21 -3.20 -23.97
C PRO A 37 9.90 -2.52 -25.30
N LYS A 38 8.62 -2.50 -25.68
CA LYS A 38 8.17 -1.84 -26.90
C LYS A 38 6.84 -1.14 -26.66
N LEU A 39 6.73 0.10 -27.12
CA LEU A 39 5.47 0.82 -27.13
C LEU A 39 4.49 0.15 -28.11
N THR A 40 3.34 -0.26 -27.60
CA THR A 40 2.20 -0.64 -28.44
C THR A 40 1.53 0.59 -29.04
N ARG A 41 0.64 0.41 -30.02
CA ARG A 41 -0.13 1.49 -30.62
C ARG A 41 -0.88 2.34 -29.58
N ASP A 42 -1.47 1.70 -28.57
CA ASP A 42 -2.16 2.40 -27.49
C ASP A 42 -1.16 3.09 -26.54
N GLY A 43 -0.04 2.43 -26.26
CA GLY A 43 1.05 2.99 -25.45
C GLY A 43 1.71 4.22 -26.11
N GLN A 44 1.81 4.28 -27.44
CA GLN A 44 2.38 5.41 -28.17
C GLN A 44 1.62 6.72 -27.93
N LYS A 45 0.29 6.68 -27.89
CA LYS A 45 -0.53 7.88 -27.60
C LYS A 45 -0.31 8.37 -26.17
N GLY A 46 -0.32 7.45 -25.21
CA GLY A 46 -0.05 7.78 -23.80
C GLY A 46 1.38 8.29 -23.59
N TYR A 47 2.34 7.72 -24.30
CA TYR A 47 3.74 8.12 -24.29
C TYR A 47 3.93 9.53 -24.83
N ALA A 48 3.38 9.83 -26.01
CA ALA A 48 3.43 11.17 -26.60
C ALA A 48 2.85 12.23 -25.65
N ALA A 49 1.69 11.95 -25.05
CA ALA A 49 1.07 12.85 -24.07
C ALA A 49 1.91 13.04 -22.78
N ALA A 50 2.72 12.05 -22.40
CA ALA A 50 3.61 12.14 -21.24
C ALA A 50 4.86 12.99 -21.54
N MET A 51 5.38 12.94 -22.77
CA MET A 51 6.53 13.75 -23.24
C MET A 51 6.24 15.25 -23.22
N GLU A 52 4.98 15.65 -23.33
CA GLU A 52 4.56 17.06 -23.29
C GLU A 52 4.49 17.65 -21.86
N LYS A 53 4.89 16.89 -20.82
CA LYS A 53 4.71 17.31 -19.43
C LYS A 53 5.94 18.02 -18.86
N PRO A 54 5.76 19.16 -18.16
CA PRO A 54 6.86 20.07 -17.85
C PRO A 54 7.72 19.65 -16.66
N LYS A 55 7.22 18.78 -15.76
CA LYS A 55 7.89 18.46 -14.50
C LYS A 55 7.70 17.00 -14.13
N ASN A 56 8.82 16.33 -13.84
CA ASN A 56 8.95 14.96 -13.34
C ASN A 56 7.89 14.02 -13.91
N TYR A 57 8.19 13.40 -15.04
CA TYR A 57 7.26 12.50 -15.72
C TYR A 57 7.87 11.14 -15.95
N ALA A 58 7.03 10.12 -15.97
CA ALA A 58 7.43 8.75 -16.22
C ALA A 58 6.36 8.02 -17.01
N PHE A 59 6.80 7.01 -17.76
CA PHE A 59 5.93 6.10 -18.49
C PHE A 59 6.34 4.66 -18.18
N ALA A 60 5.35 3.82 -17.90
CA ALA A 60 5.54 2.41 -17.62
C ALA A 60 4.70 1.57 -18.57
N LEU A 61 5.21 0.39 -18.93
CA LEU A 61 4.55 -0.56 -19.81
C LEU A 61 4.86 -2.01 -19.42
N ASN A 62 4.08 -2.94 -19.93
CA ASN A 62 4.36 -4.38 -19.84
C ASN A 62 4.59 -5.03 -21.22
N ASN A 63 4.87 -6.34 -21.22
CA ASN A 63 5.15 -7.11 -22.44
C ASN A 63 3.96 -7.28 -23.41
N LYS A 64 2.79 -6.74 -23.07
CA LYS A 64 1.59 -6.76 -23.90
C LYS A 64 1.14 -5.34 -24.14
N SER A 65 0.04 -4.89 -23.53
CA SER A 65 -0.58 -3.59 -23.82
C SER A 65 -0.88 -2.76 -22.58
N ALA A 66 -0.55 -3.23 -21.38
CA ALA A 66 -0.76 -2.46 -20.18
C ALA A 66 0.27 -1.32 -20.14
N TRP A 67 -0.19 -0.12 -19.84
CA TRP A 67 0.66 1.05 -19.69
C TRP A 67 0.09 2.02 -18.66
N GLY A 68 0.95 2.90 -18.17
CA GLY A 68 0.57 3.99 -17.28
C GLY A 68 1.59 5.12 -17.32
N SER A 69 1.16 6.30 -16.94
CA SER A 69 2.00 7.49 -16.85
C SER A 69 1.84 8.18 -15.50
N GLY A 70 2.88 8.91 -15.11
CA GLY A 70 2.91 9.80 -13.95
C GLY A 70 3.57 11.10 -14.33
N TRP A 71 3.05 12.24 -13.85
CA TRP A 71 3.57 13.58 -14.12
C TRP A 71 3.13 14.55 -13.02
N ASN A 72 3.70 15.75 -12.97
CA ASN A 72 3.43 16.78 -11.95
C ASN A 72 3.82 16.37 -10.52
N PHE A 73 4.79 15.48 -10.37
CA PHE A 73 5.35 15.13 -9.07
C PHE A 73 6.50 16.07 -8.71
N ASP A 74 6.79 16.20 -7.42
CA ASP A 74 7.97 16.93 -6.96
C ASP A 74 9.27 16.18 -7.20
N THR A 75 9.21 14.85 -7.35
CA THR A 75 10.35 13.98 -7.63
C THR A 75 10.08 13.06 -8.80
N ALA A 76 11.15 12.66 -9.49
CA ALA A 76 11.10 11.65 -10.55
C ALA A 76 10.62 10.29 -10.01
N GLU A 77 10.94 9.94 -8.76
CA GLU A 77 10.48 8.71 -8.11
C GLU A 77 8.95 8.70 -7.93
N GLY A 78 8.34 9.82 -7.51
CA GLY A 78 6.88 9.90 -7.42
C GLY A 78 6.19 9.69 -8.77
N ALA A 79 6.76 10.24 -9.84
CA ALA A 79 6.27 10.03 -11.20
C ALA A 79 6.40 8.56 -11.64
N ARG A 80 7.56 7.95 -11.36
CA ARG A 80 7.86 6.54 -11.62
C ARG A 80 6.84 5.61 -10.98
N ASP A 81 6.56 5.81 -9.69
CA ASP A 81 5.63 4.98 -8.94
C ASP A 81 4.20 5.14 -9.46
N ARG A 82 3.81 6.36 -9.81
CA ARG A 82 2.49 6.63 -10.42
C ARG A 82 2.32 5.93 -11.76
N ALA A 83 3.36 5.93 -12.59
CA ALA A 83 3.36 5.26 -13.89
C ALA A 83 3.23 3.74 -13.74
N LEU A 84 4.06 3.13 -12.89
CA LEU A 84 3.99 1.69 -12.57
C LEU A 84 2.62 1.30 -12.03
N LYS A 85 2.04 2.11 -11.13
CA LYS A 85 0.66 1.93 -10.62
C LYS A 85 -0.37 1.94 -11.76
N GLY A 86 -0.29 2.92 -12.65
CA GLY A 86 -1.20 3.03 -13.80
C GLY A 86 -1.13 1.81 -14.71
N CYS A 87 0.08 1.33 -14.98
CA CYS A 87 0.32 0.14 -15.81
C CYS A 87 -0.24 -1.12 -15.14
N ARG A 88 0.12 -1.37 -13.87
CA ARG A 88 -0.26 -2.58 -13.12
C ARG A 88 -1.76 -2.78 -12.98
N LYS A 89 -2.55 -1.70 -13.01
CA LYS A 89 -4.03 -1.75 -13.02
C LYS A 89 -4.59 -2.59 -14.17
N TRP A 90 -3.90 -2.64 -15.31
CA TRP A 90 -4.39 -3.26 -16.54
C TRP A 90 -3.70 -4.58 -16.89
N VAL A 91 -2.71 -5.00 -16.10
CA VAL A 91 -1.99 -6.25 -16.34
C VAL A 91 -2.90 -7.45 -16.06
N LYS A 92 -2.89 -8.41 -16.98
CA LYS A 92 -3.65 -9.67 -16.87
C LYS A 92 -2.76 -10.82 -16.37
N PRO A 93 -3.33 -11.85 -15.73
CA PRO A 93 -2.58 -13.05 -15.39
C PRO A 93 -1.90 -13.67 -16.63
N GLY A 94 -0.70 -14.20 -16.45
CA GLY A 94 0.15 -14.74 -17.51
C GLY A 94 1.01 -13.71 -18.23
N GLN A 95 0.85 -12.42 -17.94
CA GLN A 95 1.66 -11.35 -18.52
C GLN A 95 2.85 -11.00 -17.62
N ALA A 96 3.84 -10.32 -18.19
CA ALA A 96 4.95 -9.77 -17.44
C ALA A 96 4.49 -8.59 -16.56
N ASP A 97 5.14 -8.38 -15.41
CA ASP A 97 4.96 -7.16 -14.63
C ASP A 97 5.41 -5.92 -15.41
N CYS A 98 4.97 -4.75 -14.95
CA CYS A 98 5.31 -3.48 -15.55
C CYS A 98 6.74 -3.06 -15.24
N VAL A 99 7.39 -2.46 -16.23
CA VAL A 99 8.66 -1.74 -16.06
C VAL A 99 8.48 -0.27 -16.38
N VAL A 100 9.36 0.55 -15.84
CA VAL A 100 9.50 1.95 -16.24
C VAL A 100 10.21 1.96 -17.58
N TYR A 101 9.51 2.40 -18.62
CA TYR A 101 10.07 2.53 -19.96
C TYR A 101 10.84 3.83 -20.11
N MET A 102 10.28 4.92 -19.58
CA MET A 102 10.85 6.26 -19.69
C MET A 102 10.71 7.03 -18.39
N LEU A 103 11.69 7.88 -18.11
CA LEU A 103 11.73 8.82 -17.01
C LEU A 103 12.30 10.15 -17.50
N ASN A 104 11.57 11.24 -17.33
CA ASN A 104 11.96 12.60 -17.74
C ASN A 104 12.43 12.73 -19.20
N GLY A 105 11.87 11.90 -20.09
CA GLY A 105 12.12 11.95 -21.53
C GLY A 105 13.20 11.00 -22.00
N GLU A 106 13.91 10.38 -21.07
CA GLU A 106 14.93 9.38 -21.36
C GLU A 106 14.32 7.99 -21.25
N VAL A 107 14.58 7.14 -22.25
CA VAL A 107 14.25 5.72 -22.18
C VAL A 107 15.21 5.07 -21.18
N VAL A 108 14.69 4.59 -20.06
CA VAL A 108 15.47 4.00 -18.96
C VAL A 108 15.35 2.47 -18.91
N ALA A 109 14.48 1.88 -19.73
CA ALA A 109 14.40 0.44 -19.84
C ALA A 109 15.53 -0.10 -20.73
N GLY A 110 16.19 -1.18 -20.27
CA GLY A 110 17.14 -1.92 -21.10
C GLY A 110 16.48 -2.58 -22.32
N GLU A 111 17.30 -2.94 -23.30
CA GLU A 111 16.87 -3.62 -24.54
C GLU A 111 16.11 -4.92 -24.25
N GLN A 112 16.50 -5.63 -23.19
CA GLN A 112 15.77 -6.74 -22.63
C GLN A 112 15.60 -6.56 -21.14
N VAL A 113 14.40 -6.88 -20.64
CA VAL A 113 14.07 -6.84 -19.22
C VAL A 113 13.52 -8.18 -18.78
N THR A 114 13.79 -8.55 -17.54
CA THR A 114 13.25 -9.75 -16.90
C THR A 114 12.40 -9.34 -15.72
N THR A 115 11.13 -9.74 -15.74
CA THR A 115 10.15 -9.36 -14.72
C THR A 115 9.29 -10.54 -14.32
N LYS A 116 8.72 -10.49 -13.12
CA LYS A 116 7.82 -11.53 -12.62
C LYS A 116 6.61 -11.71 -13.55
N LYS A 117 6.17 -12.96 -13.73
CA LYS A 117 4.89 -13.28 -14.34
C LYS A 117 3.79 -12.97 -13.34
N ILE A 118 2.86 -12.12 -13.75
CA ILE A 118 1.67 -11.81 -12.97
C ILE A 118 0.78 -13.05 -12.95
N THR A 119 0.56 -13.63 -11.77
CA THR A 119 -0.32 -14.81 -11.61
C THR A 119 -1.76 -14.42 -11.29
N LYS A 120 -2.01 -13.18 -10.85
CA LYS A 120 -3.33 -12.64 -10.49
C LYS A 120 -3.41 -11.17 -10.86
N ARG A 121 -4.59 -10.69 -11.31
CA ARG A 121 -4.82 -9.24 -11.45
C ARG A 121 -4.70 -8.55 -10.11
N TYR A 122 -4.24 -7.32 -10.13
CA TYR A 122 -4.24 -6.49 -8.94
C TYR A 122 -5.67 -6.18 -8.46
N LYS A 123 -5.99 -6.61 -7.24
CA LYS A 123 -7.30 -6.46 -6.59
C LYS A 123 -7.12 -6.26 -5.08
N ALA A 124 -6.48 -5.19 -4.61
CA ALA A 124 -6.30 -5.06 -3.16
C ALA A 124 -7.40 -4.22 -2.51
N ILE A 125 -7.93 -4.80 -1.43
CA ILE A 125 -8.25 -4.15 -0.15
C ILE A 125 -7.85 -5.15 0.95
N SER A 126 -6.59 -5.57 0.91
CA SER A 126 -5.92 -6.39 1.91
C SER A 126 -4.49 -5.89 2.00
N GLY A 127 -4.05 -5.45 3.18
CA GLY A 127 -2.71 -4.86 3.29
C GLY A 127 -1.60 -5.86 3.04
N LYS A 128 -1.76 -7.14 3.36
CA LYS A 128 -0.75 -8.18 3.05
C LYS A 128 -0.59 -8.37 1.54
N GLN A 129 -1.69 -8.40 0.79
CA GLN A 129 -1.64 -8.52 -0.66
C GLN A 129 -1.11 -7.25 -1.32
N ALA A 130 -1.52 -6.08 -0.82
CA ALA A 130 -1.00 -4.80 -1.29
C ALA A 130 0.51 -4.68 -1.02
N ALA A 131 1.00 -5.06 0.16
CA ALA A 131 2.42 -5.05 0.48
C ALA A 131 3.23 -6.02 -0.40
N ALA A 132 2.71 -7.22 -0.67
CA ALA A 132 3.36 -8.17 -1.56
C ALA A 132 3.40 -7.66 -3.02
N PHE A 133 2.38 -6.93 -3.46
CA PHE A 133 2.26 -6.48 -4.84
C PHE A 133 3.00 -5.16 -5.12
N PHE A 134 2.88 -4.18 -4.22
CA PHE A 134 3.47 -2.85 -4.37
C PHE A 134 4.77 -2.65 -3.61
N GLY A 135 5.11 -3.54 -2.69
CA GLY A 135 6.21 -3.33 -1.77
C GLY A 135 5.84 -2.42 -0.59
N LEU A 136 6.52 -2.64 0.52
CA LEU A 136 6.51 -1.75 1.67
C LEU A 136 7.34 -0.50 1.36
N ARG A 137 6.90 0.65 1.86
CA ARG A 137 7.66 1.90 1.76
C ARG A 137 8.45 2.15 3.02
N ASP A 138 9.75 2.32 2.85
CA ASP A 138 10.64 2.62 3.95
C ASP A 138 10.71 4.13 4.17
N VAL A 139 9.98 4.59 5.17
CA VAL A 139 9.95 5.98 5.63
C VAL A 139 10.12 5.93 7.14
N SER A 140 10.94 6.84 7.69
CA SER A 140 11.11 7.00 9.12
C SER A 140 10.38 8.23 9.61
N PHE A 141 9.43 8.03 10.52
CA PHE A 141 8.71 9.07 11.22
C PHE A 141 8.35 8.57 12.62
N ALA A 142 8.59 9.35 13.66
CA ALA A 142 8.21 8.98 15.02
C ALA A 142 7.96 10.23 15.85
N VAL A 143 6.84 10.23 16.57
CA VAL A 143 6.39 11.36 17.39
C VAL A 143 5.67 10.86 18.64
N ASN A 144 5.64 11.71 19.67
CA ASN A 144 4.77 11.45 20.81
C ASN A 144 3.32 11.71 20.42
N ARG A 145 2.48 10.67 20.49
CA ARG A 145 1.07 10.73 20.14
C ARG A 145 0.29 11.82 20.88
N SER A 146 0.66 12.13 22.13
CA SER A 146 -0.01 13.17 22.92
C SER A 146 0.03 14.55 22.24
N ALA A 147 1.08 14.84 21.45
CA ALA A 147 1.18 16.10 20.73
C ALA A 147 0.12 16.19 19.60
N ALA A 148 -0.10 15.11 18.84
CA ALA A 148 -1.17 15.06 17.84
C ALA A 148 -2.56 15.21 18.47
N VAL A 149 -2.77 14.60 19.65
CA VAL A 149 -4.04 14.72 20.40
C VAL A 149 -4.28 16.17 20.83
N ALA A 150 -3.27 16.82 21.42
CA ALA A 150 -3.39 18.22 21.84
C ALA A 150 -3.64 19.17 20.64
N GLU A 151 -3.01 18.93 19.50
CA GLU A 151 -3.31 19.68 18.27
C GLU A 151 -4.74 19.47 17.79
N TYR A 152 -5.26 18.25 17.89
CA TYR A 152 -6.64 17.94 17.52
C TYR A 152 -7.63 18.62 18.46
N GLU A 153 -7.41 18.58 19.77
CA GLU A 153 -8.24 19.28 20.76
C GLU A 153 -8.25 20.79 20.51
N LYS A 154 -7.09 21.39 20.21
CA LYS A 154 -6.99 22.80 19.84
C LYS A 154 -7.75 23.13 18.55
N PHE A 155 -7.66 22.26 17.54
CA PHE A 155 -8.44 22.41 16.31
C PHE A 155 -9.94 22.35 16.59
N GLN A 156 -10.40 21.38 17.39
CA GLN A 156 -11.81 21.27 17.80
C GLN A 156 -12.30 22.51 18.54
N ALA A 157 -11.49 23.06 19.45
CA ALA A 157 -11.85 24.22 20.25
C ALA A 157 -11.89 25.54 19.45
N THR A 158 -11.05 25.68 18.43
CA THR A 158 -10.85 26.97 17.74
C THR A 158 -11.36 27.01 16.30
N GLY A 159 -11.63 25.84 15.70
CA GLY A 159 -11.92 25.70 14.27
C GLY A 159 -10.75 26.05 13.34
N LYS A 160 -9.57 26.41 13.89
CA LYS A 160 -8.41 26.82 13.10
C LYS A 160 -7.59 25.60 12.70
N TYR A 161 -7.39 25.44 11.39
CA TYR A 161 -6.58 24.35 10.85
C TYR A 161 -5.14 24.41 11.39
N PRO A 162 -4.59 23.26 11.84
CA PRO A 162 -3.16 23.14 12.13
C PRO A 162 -2.30 23.41 10.89
N ALA A 163 -1.05 23.82 11.12
CA ALA A 163 -0.09 24.01 10.02
C ALA A 163 0.25 22.66 9.36
N ASN A 164 0.12 22.60 8.04
CA ASN A 164 0.47 21.41 7.28
C ASN A 164 1.99 21.23 7.17
N ASP A 165 2.46 20.03 7.45
CA ASP A 165 3.83 19.60 7.22
C ASP A 165 3.99 19.11 5.79
N GLN A 166 4.67 19.92 4.97
CA GLN A 166 4.86 19.63 3.56
C GLN A 166 5.77 18.42 3.32
N SER A 167 6.72 18.14 4.22
CA SER A 167 7.63 17.01 4.08
C SER A 167 6.89 15.69 4.27
N LEU A 168 6.09 15.59 5.34
CA LEU A 168 5.27 14.41 5.59
C LEU A 168 4.12 14.27 4.59
N THR A 169 3.57 15.39 4.11
CA THR A 169 2.60 15.39 3.00
C THR A 169 3.20 14.71 1.76
N LYS A 170 4.41 15.11 1.36
CA LYS A 170 5.10 14.52 0.19
C LYS A 170 5.43 13.04 0.39
N LEU A 171 5.80 12.64 1.61
CA LEU A 171 6.06 11.24 1.94
C LEU A 171 4.82 10.37 1.85
N LEU A 172 3.64 10.90 2.19
CA LEU A 172 2.38 10.16 2.09
C LEU A 172 1.81 10.17 0.67
N MET A 173 2.01 11.25 -0.08
CA MET A 173 1.49 11.43 -1.44
C MET A 173 1.90 10.28 -2.38
N GLY A 174 0.94 9.71 -3.09
CA GLY A 174 1.17 8.60 -4.03
C GLY A 174 1.29 7.22 -3.36
N ASN A 175 1.23 7.15 -2.02
CA ASN A 175 1.27 5.91 -1.24
C ASN A 175 -0.12 5.58 -0.66
N SER A 176 -0.22 4.42 0.00
CA SER A 176 -1.41 4.01 0.74
C SER A 176 -1.09 3.46 2.13
N ILE A 177 -1.92 3.79 3.12
CA ILE A 177 -1.95 3.11 4.41
C ILE A 177 -2.98 1.98 4.33
N THR A 178 -2.58 0.75 4.66
CA THR A 178 -3.42 -0.44 4.50
C THR A 178 -3.51 -1.28 5.75
N SER A 179 -4.68 -1.89 5.97
CA SER A 179 -4.90 -2.78 7.12
C SER A 179 -3.97 -3.99 7.09
N THR A 180 -3.32 -4.29 8.21
CA THR A 180 -2.65 -5.58 8.41
C THR A 180 -3.64 -6.74 8.63
N ALA A 181 -4.91 -6.43 8.91
CA ALA A 181 -5.96 -7.38 9.26
C ALA A 181 -6.89 -7.75 8.08
N ASN A 182 -7.55 -8.91 8.21
CA ASN A 182 -8.41 -9.51 7.18
C ASN A 182 -9.63 -8.64 6.77
N GLY A 183 -10.08 -7.76 7.66
CA GLY A 183 -11.20 -6.83 7.44
C GLY A 183 -10.92 -5.75 6.38
N GLY A 184 -9.66 -5.55 5.98
CA GLY A 184 -9.28 -4.82 4.77
C GLY A 184 -9.75 -3.36 4.69
N TYR A 185 -8.82 -2.42 4.84
CA TYR A 185 -9.02 -1.04 4.39
C TYR A 185 -7.76 -0.54 3.69
N ALA A 186 -7.94 0.51 2.90
CA ALA A 186 -6.89 1.30 2.30
C ALA A 186 -7.24 2.80 2.42
N ILE A 187 -6.26 3.59 2.84
CA ILE A 187 -6.29 5.05 2.80
C ILE A 187 -5.27 5.45 1.74
N VAL A 188 -5.74 5.96 0.61
CA VAL A 188 -4.93 6.31 -0.56
C VAL A 188 -4.75 7.81 -0.60
N PHE A 189 -3.51 8.26 -0.77
CA PHE A 189 -3.15 9.66 -0.88
C PHE A 189 -2.85 9.99 -2.34
N ASP A 190 -3.63 10.88 -2.95
CA ASP A 190 -3.41 11.32 -4.33
C ASP A 190 -3.64 12.81 -4.54
N ASP A 191 -3.47 13.24 -5.79
CA ASP A 191 -3.62 14.63 -6.24
C ASP A 191 -5.06 15.15 -6.12
N LYS A 192 -6.03 14.27 -5.92
CA LYS A 192 -7.46 14.59 -5.75
C LYS A 192 -7.89 14.58 -4.28
N GLY A 193 -6.98 14.25 -3.37
CA GLY A 193 -7.19 14.25 -1.93
C GLY A 193 -6.89 12.89 -1.30
N VAL A 194 -7.79 12.43 -0.42
CA VAL A 194 -7.65 11.13 0.24
C VAL A 194 -8.87 10.26 -0.03
N LEU A 195 -8.63 9.05 -0.54
CA LEU A 195 -9.66 8.03 -0.67
C LEU A 195 -9.53 7.03 0.48
N TRP A 196 -10.54 6.93 1.32
CA TRP A 196 -10.63 5.87 2.30
C TRP A 196 -11.61 4.79 1.83
N ALA A 197 -11.05 3.65 1.42
CA ALA A 197 -11.77 2.46 1.02
C ALA A 197 -11.80 1.40 2.13
N ASN A 198 -12.98 0.85 2.40
CA ASN A 198 -13.17 -0.29 3.29
C ASN A 198 -13.78 -1.45 2.51
N LYS A 199 -13.34 -2.67 2.82
CA LYS A 199 -13.93 -3.87 2.24
C LYS A 199 -15.36 -4.04 2.75
N ALA A 200 -16.33 -4.13 1.85
CA ALA A 200 -17.76 -4.23 2.13
C ALA A 200 -18.35 -5.54 1.56
N GLY A 201 -17.65 -6.66 1.75
CA GLY A 201 -17.97 -7.97 1.17
C GLY A 201 -16.84 -8.52 0.29
N SER A 202 -17.08 -9.62 -0.41
CA SER A 202 -16.03 -10.31 -1.19
C SER A 202 -15.48 -9.50 -2.37
N ASN A 203 -16.32 -8.66 -2.99
CA ASN A 203 -15.95 -7.85 -4.17
C ASN A 203 -16.42 -6.39 -4.08
N ASN A 204 -16.95 -5.96 -2.94
CA ASN A 204 -17.54 -4.64 -2.79
C ASN A 204 -16.63 -3.74 -1.94
N ILE A 205 -16.56 -2.48 -2.33
CA ILE A 205 -15.85 -1.43 -1.61
C ILE A 205 -16.86 -0.40 -1.15
N LEU A 206 -16.78 -0.02 0.13
CA LEU A 206 -17.36 1.23 0.58
C LEU A 206 -16.25 2.27 0.69
N ALA A 207 -16.30 3.29 -0.17
CA ALA A 207 -15.26 4.31 -0.25
C ALA A 207 -15.79 5.71 0.04
N VAL A 208 -14.99 6.49 0.77
CA VAL A 208 -15.22 7.91 1.06
C VAL A 208 -14.09 8.70 0.44
N GLN A 209 -14.42 9.68 -0.39
CA GLN A 209 -13.47 10.65 -0.91
C GLN A 209 -13.46 11.88 -0.01
N PHE A 210 -12.29 12.25 0.45
CA PHE A 210 -12.00 13.52 1.14
C PHE A 210 -11.26 14.42 0.15
N ARG A 211 -11.75 15.65 -0.02
CA ARG A 211 -11.19 16.59 -1.02
C ARG A 211 -9.99 17.37 -0.52
N GLN A 212 -9.88 17.48 0.80
CA GLN A 212 -8.80 18.18 1.45
C GLN A 212 -8.24 17.31 2.56
N TRP A 213 -6.95 17.44 2.81
CA TRP A 213 -6.30 16.79 3.92
C TRP A 213 -5.06 17.58 4.32
N LEU A 214 -4.62 17.35 5.56
CA LEU A 214 -3.36 17.86 6.07
C LEU A 214 -2.75 16.83 7.01
N VAL A 215 -1.44 16.88 7.15
CA VAL A 215 -0.70 16.15 8.17
C VAL A 215 0.26 17.11 8.87
N THR A 216 0.31 17.08 10.20
CA THR A 216 1.20 17.97 10.97
C THR A 216 2.53 17.28 11.29
N LYS A 217 3.53 18.07 11.67
CA LYS A 217 4.83 17.57 12.14
C LYS A 217 4.72 16.66 13.36
N ASN A 218 3.64 16.81 14.14
CA ASN A 218 3.37 16.04 15.35
C ASN A 218 2.51 14.80 15.05
N GLY A 219 2.20 14.53 13.79
CA GLY A 219 1.50 13.31 13.36
C GLY A 219 -0.02 13.41 13.35
N LEU A 220 -0.61 14.60 13.55
CA LEU A 220 -2.05 14.77 13.35
C LEU A 220 -2.36 14.74 11.85
N PHE A 221 -3.06 13.72 11.39
CA PHE A 221 -3.54 13.59 10.02
C PHE A 221 -5.06 13.79 10.00
N CYS A 222 -5.51 14.84 9.31
CA CYS A 222 -6.93 15.14 9.16
C CYS A 222 -7.34 15.14 7.68
N MET A 223 -8.53 14.62 7.43
CA MET A 223 -9.19 14.53 6.14
C MET A 223 -10.52 15.27 6.24
N PHE A 224 -10.84 16.12 5.26
CA PHE A 224 -12.00 17.01 5.29
C PHE A 224 -12.91 16.81 4.09
N ASP A 225 -14.15 17.30 4.23
CA ASP A 225 -15.18 17.27 3.20
C ASP A 225 -15.45 15.87 2.63
N GLY A 226 -15.46 14.88 3.52
CA GLY A 226 -15.70 13.49 3.16
C GLY A 226 -17.09 13.26 2.59
N ALA A 227 -17.18 12.56 1.47
CA ALA A 227 -18.43 12.08 0.89
C ALA A 227 -18.27 10.65 0.33
N PHE A 228 -19.32 9.83 0.46
CA PHE A 228 -19.31 8.50 -0.17
C PHE A 228 -19.19 8.60 -1.69
N THR A 229 -18.30 7.82 -2.29
CA THR A 229 -18.08 7.87 -3.75
C THR A 229 -19.27 7.34 -4.56
N SER A 230 -20.09 6.46 -3.98
CA SER A 230 -21.25 5.85 -4.66
C SER A 230 -22.51 6.70 -4.59
N THR A 231 -22.73 7.44 -3.49
CA THR A 231 -23.99 8.16 -3.25
C THR A 231 -23.82 9.66 -3.11
N GLY A 232 -22.59 10.16 -2.94
CA GLY A 232 -22.31 11.57 -2.64
C GLY A 232 -22.74 12.01 -1.24
N LYS A 233 -23.32 11.12 -0.41
CA LYS A 233 -23.74 11.45 0.95
C LYS A 233 -22.53 11.89 1.78
N LYS A 234 -22.64 13.07 2.41
CA LYS A 234 -21.59 13.67 3.25
C LYS A 234 -21.36 12.82 4.50
N VAL A 235 -20.09 12.63 4.83
CA VAL A 235 -19.58 11.93 6.03
C VAL A 235 -18.88 12.91 6.98
N GLY A 236 -18.47 14.07 6.48
CA GLY A 236 -17.76 15.09 7.25
C GLY A 236 -16.25 14.80 7.33
N SER A 237 -15.61 15.33 8.37
CA SER A 237 -14.16 15.27 8.54
C SER A 237 -13.74 14.08 9.41
N ARG A 238 -12.53 13.59 9.22
CA ARG A 238 -11.92 12.54 10.04
C ARG A 238 -10.49 12.89 10.39
N CYS A 239 -10.10 12.68 11.65
CA CYS A 239 -8.74 12.89 12.10
C CYS A 239 -8.19 11.65 12.80
N VAL A 240 -6.90 11.42 12.62
CA VAL A 240 -6.12 10.35 13.25
C VAL A 240 -4.80 10.91 13.77
N ALA A 241 -4.25 10.27 14.78
CA ALA A 241 -2.87 10.49 15.22
C ALA A 241 -2.01 9.37 14.65
N ILE A 242 -1.06 9.71 13.77
CA ILE A 242 0.02 8.82 13.33
C ILE A 242 1.16 8.98 14.33
N SER A 243 1.48 7.93 15.08
CA SER A 243 2.57 7.98 16.07
C SER A 243 3.91 7.54 15.49
N SER A 244 3.91 6.61 14.54
CA SER A 244 5.14 6.14 13.92
C SER A 244 4.93 5.59 12.51
N ILE A 245 5.97 5.73 11.69
CA ILE A 245 6.18 5.03 10.42
C ILE A 245 7.61 4.51 10.45
N GLY A 246 7.80 3.20 10.23
CA GLY A 246 9.13 2.59 10.17
C GLY A 246 9.09 1.18 9.60
N GLY A 247 10.02 0.85 8.70
CA GLY A 247 10.07 -0.47 8.05
C GLY A 247 8.76 -0.82 7.33
N GLY A 248 8.07 0.18 6.78
CA GLY A 248 6.77 0.03 6.14
C GLY A 248 5.58 -0.22 7.08
N LYS A 249 5.75 -0.18 8.40
CA LYS A 249 4.65 -0.24 9.36
C LYS A 249 4.23 1.16 9.77
N VAL A 250 2.93 1.37 9.95
CA VAL A 250 2.35 2.63 10.43
C VAL A 250 1.56 2.35 11.69
N GLU A 251 1.88 3.05 12.77
CA GLU A 251 1.08 3.06 13.99
C GLU A 251 0.23 4.32 14.04
N TRP A 252 -1.08 4.14 14.22
CA TRP A 252 -2.00 5.26 14.25
C TRP A 252 -3.25 4.97 15.08
N GLN A 253 -3.96 6.02 15.48
CA GLN A 253 -5.18 5.94 16.28
C GLN A 253 -6.23 6.90 15.71
N GLY A 254 -7.47 6.44 15.56
CA GLY A 254 -8.58 7.33 15.20
C GLY A 254 -8.86 8.30 16.34
N LEU A 255 -8.87 9.61 16.06
CA LEU A 255 -9.19 10.65 17.05
C LEU A 255 -10.66 11.06 16.96
N SER A 256 -11.22 11.02 15.75
CA SER A 256 -12.63 11.33 15.51
C SER A 256 -13.53 10.10 15.37
N TYR A 257 -12.97 8.88 15.53
CA TYR A 257 -13.69 7.61 15.47
C TYR A 257 -12.89 6.48 16.14
N ASP A 258 -13.58 5.54 16.78
CA ASP A 258 -13.09 4.32 17.46
C ASP A 258 -12.06 4.46 18.59
N GLY A 259 -11.17 5.45 18.57
CA GLY A 259 -10.18 5.71 19.62
C GLY A 259 -9.15 4.60 19.81
N LYS A 260 -9.09 3.56 18.97
CA LYS A 260 -8.21 2.40 19.21
C LYS A 260 -6.92 2.51 18.41
N PRO A 261 -5.74 2.27 19.03
CA PRO A 261 -4.50 2.14 18.28
C PRO A 261 -4.56 1.00 17.27
N LYS A 262 -3.94 1.22 16.11
CA LYS A 262 -3.90 0.29 14.98
C LYS A 262 -2.50 0.26 14.39
N THR A 263 -2.16 -0.90 13.85
CA THR A 263 -0.97 -1.09 13.02
C THR A 263 -1.40 -1.36 11.58
N SER A 264 -0.79 -0.64 10.64
CA SER A 264 -1.01 -0.72 9.20
C SER A 264 0.30 -0.92 8.44
N PHE A 265 0.22 -1.17 7.15
CA PHE A 265 1.35 -1.04 6.24
C PHE A 265 1.28 0.24 5.43
N LEU A 266 2.42 0.91 5.25
CA LEU A 266 2.61 1.91 4.21
C LEU A 266 3.13 1.20 2.96
N VAL A 267 2.37 1.27 1.88
CA VAL A 267 2.70 0.64 0.60
C VAL A 267 2.73 1.68 -0.50
N ALA A 268 3.54 1.43 -1.53
CA ALA A 268 3.52 2.29 -2.71
C ALA A 268 2.18 2.20 -3.44
N GLY A 269 1.73 3.28 -4.06
CA GLY A 269 0.58 3.27 -4.95
C GLY A 269 -0.79 3.27 -4.25
N ASP A 270 -1.81 2.80 -4.98
CA ASP A 270 -3.23 2.82 -4.58
C ASP A 270 -3.68 1.42 -4.19
N ALA A 271 -3.81 1.23 -2.89
CA ALA A 271 -4.21 -0.02 -2.32
C ALA A 271 -5.73 -0.24 -2.24
N ALA A 272 -6.53 0.69 -2.79
CA ALA A 272 -7.98 0.61 -2.83
C ALA A 272 -8.52 -0.01 -4.14
N THR A 273 -7.66 -0.28 -5.13
CA THR A 273 -8.15 -0.74 -6.43
C THR A 273 -8.60 -2.21 -6.39
N THR A 274 -9.92 -2.41 -6.46
CA THR A 274 -10.53 -3.64 -6.99
C THR A 274 -10.92 -3.43 -8.45
N THR A 275 -10.28 -4.10 -9.39
CA THR A 275 -10.88 -4.27 -10.72
C THR A 275 -12.02 -5.28 -10.59
N GLY A 276 -13.27 -4.78 -10.58
CA GLY A 276 -14.46 -5.56 -10.90
C GLY A 276 -14.35 -6.14 -12.31
N LYS A 277 -15.09 -7.23 -12.56
CA LYS A 277 -15.02 -8.09 -13.76
C LYS A 277 -14.90 -7.32 -15.07
#